data_AF-A0A7L4P6U0-F1
#
_entry.id   AF-A0A7L4P6U0-F1
#
_cell.length_a   1.000
_cell.length_b   1.000
_cell.length_c   1.000
_cell.angle_alpha   90.00
_cell.angle_beta   90.00
_cell.angle_gamma   90.00
#
_symmetry.space_group_name_H-M   'P 1'
#
loop_
_entity.id
_entity.type
_entity.pdbx_description
1 polymer ?
#
loop_
_entity_poly.entity_id
_entity_poly.type
_entity_poly.pdbx_seq_one_letter_code
_entity_poly.pdbx_strand_id
1 'polypeptide(L)'
;MSHKESNLPPVSAEALEAFQAASDDIIKETVKRSLEREDEVIHHGDDAGELITSGITFTTQMLEAAMSMGEIPLLEDELQWAKDRLPHDGVELEHVKVRLQIYRNVVSEKIPAEHSQEINQFIDWMINRQEEIISQEKTP
;
A
#
# COMPACT_ATOMS: atom_id res chain seq x y z
N MET A 1 -7.75 9.21 21.47
CA MET A 1 -7.33 10.28 20.56
C MET A 1 -8.44 10.44 19.53
N SER A 2 -8.85 11.67 19.21
CA SER A 2 -9.91 11.91 18.23
C SER A 2 -9.35 11.57 16.85
N HIS A 3 -9.79 10.47 16.23
CA HIS A 3 -9.55 10.25 14.81
C HIS A 3 -10.17 11.44 14.08
N LYS A 4 -9.35 12.27 13.44
CA LYS A 4 -9.86 13.14 12.39
C LYS A 4 -10.42 12.18 11.36
N GLU A 5 -11.74 12.18 11.16
CA GLU A 5 -12.37 11.50 10.03
C GLU A 5 -11.66 12.01 8.78
N SER A 6 -10.74 11.19 8.26
CA SER A 6 -10.09 11.47 7.00
C SER A 6 -11.18 11.28 5.97
N ASN A 7 -11.84 12.34 5.54
CA ASN A 7 -12.94 12.19 4.59
C ASN A 7 -12.34 12.17 3.18
N LEU A 8 -11.80 11.02 2.76
CA LEU A 8 -11.36 10.85 1.38
C LEU A 8 -12.59 10.87 0.46
N PRO A 9 -12.50 11.52 -0.71
CA PRO A 9 -13.57 11.46 -1.69
C PRO A 9 -13.87 10.02 -2.10
N PRO A 10 -15.14 9.69 -2.39
CA PRO A 10 -15.48 8.38 -2.92
C PRO A 10 -14.81 8.17 -4.28
N VAL A 11 -14.47 6.91 -4.58
CA VAL A 11 -13.97 6.49 -5.89
C VAL A 11 -15.16 6.17 -6.80
N SER A 12 -15.12 6.64 -8.04
CA SER A 12 -16.11 6.33 -9.06
C SER A 12 -16.14 4.83 -9.38
N ALA A 13 -17.28 4.34 -9.86
CA ALA A 13 -17.41 2.93 -10.24
C ALA A 13 -16.43 2.60 -11.38
N GLU A 14 -16.27 3.50 -12.35
CA GLU A 14 -15.35 3.35 -13.47
C GLU A 14 -13.89 3.28 -13.02
N ALA A 15 -13.49 4.09 -12.03
CA ALA A 15 -12.15 4.02 -11.46
C ALA A 15 -11.91 2.72 -10.70
N LEU A 16 -12.89 2.25 -9.92
CA LEU A 16 -12.82 0.98 -9.21
C LEU A 16 -12.73 -0.21 -10.18
N GLU A 17 -13.54 -0.22 -11.24
CA GLU A 17 -13.49 -1.25 -12.29
C GLU A 17 -12.13 -1.25 -13.01
N ALA A 18 -11.59 -0.07 -13.34
CA ALA A 18 -10.27 0.05 -13.96
C ALA A 18 -9.16 -0.47 -13.05
N PHE A 19 -9.26 -0.22 -11.74
CA PHE A 19 -8.34 -0.75 -10.74
C PHE A 19 -8.41 -2.27 -10.63
N GLN A 20 -9.61 -2.84 -10.50
CA GLN A 20 -9.83 -4.28 -10.45
C GLN A 20 -9.27 -4.97 -11.70
N ALA A 21 -9.56 -4.42 -12.89
CA ALA A 21 -9.09 -4.97 -14.16
C ALA A 21 -7.56 -4.94 -14.30
N ALA A 22 -6.87 -3.99 -13.66
CA ALA A 22 -5.42 -3.83 -13.71
C ALA A 22 -4.68 -4.47 -12.52
N SER A 23 -5.39 -5.00 -11.53
CA SER A 23 -4.83 -5.37 -10.21
C SER A 23 -3.69 -6.39 -10.31
N ASP A 24 -3.85 -7.45 -11.10
CA ASP A 24 -2.80 -8.47 -11.29
C ASP A 24 -1.50 -7.88 -11.88
N ASP A 25 -1.64 -6.99 -12.87
CA ASP A 25 -0.51 -6.32 -13.50
C ASP A 25 0.15 -5.30 -12.58
N ILE A 26 -0.63 -4.62 -11.75
CA ILE A 26 -0.15 -3.68 -10.73
C ILE A 26 0.66 -4.43 -9.66
N ILE A 27 0.12 -5.54 -9.13
CA ILE A 27 0.80 -6.38 -8.15
C ILE A 27 2.13 -6.86 -8.74
N LYS A 28 2.08 -7.49 -9.92
CA LYS A 28 3.27 -8.05 -10.57
C LYS A 28 4.36 -7.02 -10.81
N GLU A 29 4.01 -5.85 -11.31
CA GLU A 29 4.99 -4.79 -11.60
C GLU A 29 5.53 -4.15 -10.31
N THR A 30 4.70 -4.00 -9.28
CA THR A 30 5.12 -3.50 -7.96
C THR A 30 6.10 -4.46 -7.30
N VAL A 31 5.80 -5.76 -7.31
CA VAL A 31 6.69 -6.81 -6.77
C VAL A 31 8.02 -6.79 -7.50
N LYS A 32 8.00 -6.76 -8.84
CA LYS A 32 9.21 -6.70 -9.66
C LYS A 32 10.10 -5.51 -9.27
N ARG A 33 9.54 -4.29 -9.20
CA ARG A 33 10.31 -3.09 -8.83
C ARG A 33 10.79 -3.10 -7.39
N SER A 34 10.05 -3.76 -6.51
CA SER A 34 10.45 -3.91 -5.10
C SER A 34 11.62 -4.87 -4.94
N LEU A 35 11.68 -5.94 -5.76
CA LEU A 35 12.79 -6.90 -5.78
C LEU A 35 14.09 -6.31 -6.36
N GLU A 36 14.01 -5.25 -7.15
CA GLU A 36 15.18 -4.52 -7.66
C GLU A 36 15.90 -3.72 -6.55
N ARG A 37 15.32 -3.63 -5.34
CA ARG A 37 15.86 -2.91 -4.19
C ARG A 37 16.61 -3.87 -3.28
N GLU A 38 17.81 -4.25 -3.70
CA GLU A 38 18.63 -5.29 -3.07
C GLU A 38 18.81 -5.08 -1.55
N ASP A 39 19.00 -3.85 -1.11
CA ASP A 39 19.17 -3.49 0.31
C ASP A 39 17.94 -3.82 1.17
N GLU A 40 16.73 -3.79 0.59
CA GLU A 40 15.48 -4.05 1.30
C GLU A 40 15.07 -5.53 1.29
N VAL A 41 15.72 -6.36 0.47
CA VAL A 41 15.32 -7.77 0.23
C VAL A 41 16.41 -8.79 0.51
N ILE A 42 17.69 -8.39 0.56
CA ILE A 42 18.83 -9.30 0.75
C ILE A 42 18.72 -10.17 2.01
N HIS A 43 18.09 -9.66 3.06
CA HIS A 43 17.90 -10.37 4.33
C HIS A 43 16.83 -11.46 4.29
N HIS A 44 15.96 -11.45 3.27
CA HIS A 44 14.91 -12.45 3.07
C HIS A 44 15.31 -13.56 2.07
N GLY A 45 16.42 -13.41 1.35
CA GLY A 45 16.93 -14.43 0.43
C GLY A 45 15.89 -14.87 -0.63
N ASP A 46 15.78 -16.18 -0.83
CA ASP A 46 14.88 -16.76 -1.85
C ASP A 46 13.39 -16.51 -1.56
N ASP A 47 13.03 -16.24 -0.30
CA ASP A 47 11.64 -16.03 0.15
C ASP A 47 11.13 -14.60 -0.10
N ALA A 48 12.03 -13.66 -0.47
CA ALA A 48 11.68 -12.25 -0.65
C ALA A 48 10.53 -12.03 -1.65
N GLY A 49 10.53 -12.80 -2.74
CA GLY A 49 9.51 -12.70 -3.78
C GLY A 49 8.12 -13.08 -3.29
N GLU A 50 8.01 -14.18 -2.54
CA GLU A 50 6.74 -14.65 -1.99
C GLU A 50 6.21 -13.71 -0.91
N LEU A 51 7.10 -13.23 -0.03
CA LEU A 51 6.75 -12.29 1.04
C LEU A 51 6.20 -10.98 0.46
N ILE A 52 6.89 -10.39 -0.52
CA ILE A 52 6.46 -9.13 -1.14
C ILE A 52 5.16 -9.35 -1.93
N THR A 53 5.05 -10.45 -2.67
CA THR A 53 3.82 -10.76 -3.43
C THR A 53 2.61 -10.88 -2.50
N SER A 54 2.77 -11.59 -1.38
CA SER A 54 1.69 -11.77 -0.40
C SER A 54 1.28 -10.43 0.22
N GLY A 55 2.25 -9.61 0.62
CA GLY A 55 1.99 -8.28 1.17
C GLY A 55 1.25 -7.36 0.19
N ILE A 56 1.76 -7.21 -1.03
CA ILE A 56 1.14 -6.34 -2.04
C ILE A 56 -0.24 -6.85 -2.48
N THR A 57 -0.44 -8.17 -2.53
CA THR A 57 -1.77 -8.76 -2.80
C THR A 57 -2.75 -8.39 -1.71
N PHE A 58 -2.36 -8.53 -0.44
CA PHE A 58 -3.20 -8.16 0.69
C PHE A 58 -3.55 -6.66 0.69
N THR A 59 -2.56 -5.79 0.51
CA THR A 59 -2.77 -4.34 0.39
C THR A 59 -3.70 -3.99 -0.77
N THR A 60 -3.59 -4.66 -1.92
CA THR A 60 -4.48 -4.44 -3.06
C THR A 60 -5.94 -4.78 -2.71
N GLN A 61 -6.16 -5.90 -2.01
CA GLN A 61 -7.50 -6.33 -1.57
C GLN A 61 -8.09 -5.38 -0.51
N MET A 62 -7.28 -4.91 0.44
CA MET A 62 -7.72 -3.95 1.45
C MET A 62 -8.05 -2.59 0.84
N LEU A 63 -7.24 -2.13 -0.11
CA LEU A 63 -7.49 -0.90 -0.85
C LEU A 63 -8.80 -0.98 -1.64
N GLU A 64 -9.03 -2.08 -2.36
CA GLU A 64 -10.30 -2.32 -3.06
C GLU A 64 -11.49 -2.29 -2.10
N ALA A 65 -11.41 -3.01 -0.98
CA ALA A 65 -12.46 -3.05 0.03
C ALA A 65 -12.74 -1.64 0.59
N ALA A 66 -11.69 -0.91 0.98
CA ALA A 66 -11.81 0.44 1.52
C ALA A 66 -12.42 1.42 0.50
N MET A 67 -12.01 1.36 -0.77
CA MET A 67 -12.58 2.21 -1.83
C MET A 67 -14.04 1.87 -2.12
N SER A 68 -14.39 0.58 -2.16
CA SER A 68 -15.76 0.13 -2.47
C SER A 68 -16.77 0.45 -1.37
N MET A 69 -16.34 0.46 -0.10
CA MET A 69 -17.21 0.70 1.06
C MET A 69 -17.06 2.12 1.65
N GLY A 70 -16.05 2.87 1.21
CA GLY A 70 -15.68 4.16 1.83
C GLY A 70 -15.10 4.01 3.24
N GLU A 71 -14.50 2.85 3.55
CA GLU A 71 -14.03 2.50 4.91
C GLU A 71 -12.52 2.60 5.04
N ILE A 72 -12.01 3.81 5.21
CA ILE A 72 -10.59 4.07 5.56
C ILE A 72 -10.12 3.33 6.82
N PRO A 73 -10.94 3.11 7.87
CA PRO A 73 -10.50 2.34 9.03
C PRO A 73 -9.92 0.96 8.69
N LEU A 74 -10.31 0.33 7.58
CA LEU A 74 -9.70 -0.92 7.13
C LEU A 74 -8.22 -0.76 6.77
N LEU A 75 -7.86 0.36 6.13
CA LEU A 75 -6.48 0.68 5.79
C LEU A 75 -5.67 1.07 7.02
N GLU A 76 -6.29 1.75 7.99
CA GLU A 76 -5.68 2.03 9.29
C GLU A 76 -5.33 0.74 10.02
N ASP A 77 -6.26 -0.21 10.09
CA ASP A 77 -6.08 -1.50 10.74
C ASP A 77 -4.98 -2.33 10.05
N GLU A 78 -4.92 -2.31 8.70
CA GLU A 78 -3.82 -2.92 7.95
C GLU A 78 -2.47 -2.32 8.34
N LEU A 79 -2.33 -1.00 8.34
CA LEU A 79 -1.05 -0.35 8.66
C LEU A 79 -0.65 -0.57 10.12
N GLN A 80 -1.61 -0.60 11.04
CA GLN A 80 -1.36 -0.92 12.44
C GLN A 80 -0.94 -2.38 12.62
N TRP A 81 -1.58 -3.32 11.92
CA TRP A 81 -1.14 -4.71 11.90
C TRP A 81 0.26 -4.86 11.31
N ALA A 82 0.55 -4.16 10.21
CA ALA A 82 1.84 -4.18 9.56
C ALA A 82 2.93 -3.67 10.51
N LYS A 83 2.65 -2.57 11.22
CA LYS A 83 3.52 -2.03 12.26
C LYS A 83 3.86 -3.07 13.32
N ASP A 84 2.86 -3.77 13.84
CA ASP A 84 3.03 -4.67 14.97
C ASP A 84 3.63 -6.03 14.56
N ARG A 85 3.37 -6.51 13.33
CA ARG A 85 3.72 -7.86 12.90
C ARG A 85 4.96 -7.96 12.03
N LEU A 86 5.12 -7.07 11.05
CA LEU A 86 6.16 -7.19 10.01
C LEU A 86 7.60 -7.06 10.52
N PRO A 87 7.91 -6.24 11.55
CA PRO A 87 9.26 -6.21 12.12
C PRO A 87 9.70 -7.56 12.70
N HIS A 88 8.76 -8.37 13.21
CA HIS A 88 9.07 -9.73 13.68
C HIS A 88 9.43 -10.69 12.54
N ASP A 89 9.05 -10.36 11.30
CA ASP A 89 9.41 -11.10 10.08
C ASP A 89 10.64 -10.47 9.38
N GLY A 90 11.29 -9.48 10.01
CA GLY A 90 12.48 -8.80 9.47
C GLY A 90 12.19 -7.73 8.42
N VAL A 91 10.93 -7.28 8.32
CA VAL A 91 10.53 -6.22 7.38
C VAL A 91 10.45 -4.88 8.11
N GLU A 92 11.32 -3.96 7.73
CA GLU A 92 11.34 -2.59 8.26
C GLU A 92 10.15 -1.78 7.76
N LEU A 93 9.64 -0.88 8.61
CA LEU A 93 8.50 -0.02 8.30
C LEU A 93 8.80 0.95 7.16
N GLU A 94 10.05 1.36 7.01
CA GLU A 94 10.55 2.14 5.88
C GLU A 94 10.38 1.38 4.56
N HIS A 95 10.61 0.06 4.53
CA HIS A 95 10.42 -0.74 3.32
C HIS A 95 8.94 -0.77 2.92
N VAL A 96 8.02 -0.83 3.89
CA VAL A 96 6.58 -0.74 3.64
C VAL A 96 6.23 0.60 2.98
N LYS A 97 6.74 1.72 3.51
CA LYS A 97 6.52 3.06 2.92
C LYS A 97 7.01 3.12 1.47
N VAL A 98 8.22 2.63 1.21
CA VAL A 98 8.81 2.63 -0.14
C VAL A 98 7.97 1.77 -1.10
N ARG A 99 7.51 0.60 -0.66
CA ARG A 99 6.65 -0.28 -1.47
C ARG A 99 5.31 0.37 -1.79
N LEU A 100 4.70 1.10 -0.86
CA LEU A 100 3.49 1.90 -1.13
C LEU A 100 3.75 3.01 -2.17
N GLN A 101 4.92 3.66 -2.13
CA GLN A 101 5.32 4.65 -3.14
C GLN A 101 5.51 4.03 -4.53
N ILE A 102 6.12 2.84 -4.61
CA ILE A 102 6.22 2.09 -5.86
C ILE A 102 4.82 1.75 -6.38
N TYR A 103 3.97 1.21 -5.50
CA TYR A 103 2.60 0.83 -5.81
C TYR A 103 1.80 1.99 -6.40
N ARG A 104 1.84 3.18 -5.76
CA ARG A 104 1.24 4.42 -6.27
C ARG A 104 1.69 4.78 -7.68
N ASN A 105 3.00 4.66 -7.94
CA ASN A 105 3.56 4.97 -9.26
C ASN A 105 3.06 3.97 -10.31
N VAL A 106 3.06 2.68 -9.98
CA VAL A 106 2.55 1.64 -10.87
C VAL A 106 1.06 1.83 -11.17
N VAL A 107 0.23 2.15 -10.17
CA VAL A 107 -1.20 2.49 -10.37
C VAL A 107 -1.35 3.63 -11.37
N SER A 108 -0.54 4.68 -11.23
CA SER A 108 -0.55 5.85 -12.14
C SER A 108 -0.12 5.52 -13.57
N GLU A 109 0.70 4.48 -13.75
CA GLU A 109 1.18 4.05 -15.07
C GLU A 109 0.25 3.04 -15.75
N LYS A 110 -0.51 2.27 -14.97
CA LYS A 110 -1.34 1.15 -15.46
C LYS A 110 -2.80 1.54 -15.72
N ILE A 111 -3.28 2.61 -15.11
CA ILE A 111 -4.68 3.03 -15.16
C ILE A 111 -4.76 4.41 -15.82
N PRO A 112 -5.85 4.74 -16.56
CA PRO A 112 -6.09 6.09 -17.06
C PRO A 112 -5.95 7.15 -15.97
N ALA A 113 -5.33 8.28 -16.31
CA ALA A 113 -4.93 9.30 -15.35
C ALA A 113 -6.10 9.86 -14.52
N GLU A 114 -7.30 9.96 -15.09
CA GLU A 114 -8.50 10.41 -14.39
C GLU A 114 -8.89 9.45 -13.25
N HIS A 115 -8.85 8.15 -13.50
CA HIS A 115 -9.16 7.12 -12.50
C HIS A 115 -8.03 6.96 -11.48
N SER A 116 -6.77 6.99 -11.94
CA SER A 116 -5.62 6.84 -11.04
C SER A 116 -5.54 7.98 -10.02
N GLN A 117 -6.01 9.19 -10.37
CA GLN A 117 -6.08 10.31 -9.42
C GLN A 117 -7.03 10.05 -8.24
N GLU A 118 -8.15 9.38 -8.47
CA GLU A 118 -9.09 9.00 -7.40
C GLU A 118 -8.46 7.97 -6.47
N ILE A 119 -7.92 6.89 -7.06
CA ILE A 119 -7.28 5.78 -6.32
C ILE A 119 -6.06 6.26 -5.53
N ASN A 120 -5.23 7.11 -6.14
CA ASN A 120 -4.01 7.61 -5.52
C ASN A 120 -4.28 8.43 -4.26
N GLN A 121 -5.49 9.00 -4.06
CA GLN A 121 -5.80 9.67 -2.79
C GLN A 121 -5.80 8.72 -1.60
N PHE A 122 -6.26 7.48 -1.80
CA PHE A 122 -6.21 6.43 -0.77
C PHE A 122 -4.78 5.95 -0.54
N ILE A 123 -4.01 5.74 -1.62
CA ILE A 123 -2.61 5.33 -1.51
C ILE A 123 -1.76 6.42 -0.86
N ASP A 124 -1.97 7.69 -1.22
CA ASP A 124 -1.32 8.84 -0.61
C ASP A 124 -1.67 8.96 0.88
N TRP A 125 -2.92 8.69 1.25
CA TRP A 125 -3.31 8.59 2.65
C TRP A 125 -2.51 7.48 3.38
N MET A 126 -2.39 6.28 2.80
CA MET A 126 -1.61 5.19 3.40
C MET A 126 -0.13 5.55 3.55
N ILE A 127 0.47 6.19 2.54
CA ILE A 127 1.88 6.62 2.57
C ILE A 127 2.09 7.64 3.70
N ASN A 128 1.23 8.65 3.80
CA ASN A 128 1.31 9.67 4.84
C ASN A 128 1.11 9.05 6.22
N ARG A 129 0.15 8.13 6.36
CA ARG A 129 -0.10 7.43 7.63
C ARG A 129 1.07 6.55 8.05
N GLN A 130 1.68 5.84 7.11
CA GLN A 130 2.89 5.06 7.36
C GLN A 130 4.07 5.94 7.80
N GLU A 131 4.20 7.14 7.24
CA GLU A 131 5.21 8.11 7.65
C GLU A 131 4.99 8.64 9.08
N GLU A 132 3.74 8.87 9.48
CA GLU A 132 3.40 9.21 10.85
C GLU A 132 3.76 8.06 11.82
N ILE A 133 3.44 6.81 11.45
CA ILE A 133 3.79 5.62 12.25
C ILE A 133 5.30 5.54 12.45
N ILE A 134 6.08 5.66 11.38
CA ILE A 134 7.56 5.64 11.45
C ILE A 134 8.09 6.76 12.36
N SER A 135 7.48 7.94 12.29
CA SER A 135 7.90 9.09 13.11
C SER A 135 7.61 8.90 14.60
N GLN A 136 6.52 8.20 14.94
CA GLN A 136 6.16 7.88 16.32
C GLN A 136 7.14 6.89 16.95
N GLU A 137 7.59 5.88 16.20
CA GLU A 137 8.57 4.89 16.68
C GLU A 137 9.97 5.48 16.91
N LYS A 138 10.28 6.62 16.26
CA LYS A 138 11.57 7.32 16.41
C LYS A 138 11.60 8.31 17.57
N THR A 139 10.48 8.51 18.28
CA THR A 139 10.42 9.41 19.43
C THR A 139 10.77 8.63 20.71
N PRO A 140 11.87 8.99 21.41
CA PRO A 140 12.34 8.27 22.61
C PRO A 140 11.43 8.41 23.83
#